data_AF-A0A1A9ZSH2-F1
#
_entry.id   AF-A0A1A9ZSH2-F1
#
_cell.length_a   1.000
_cell.length_b   1.000
_cell.length_c   1.000
_cell.angle_alpha   90.00
_cell.angle_beta   90.00
_cell.angle_gamma   90.00
#
_symmetry.space_group_name_H-M   'P 1'
#
loop_
_entity.id
_entity.type
_entity.pdbx_description
1 polymer ?
#
loop_
_entity_poly.entity_id
_entity_poly.type
_entity_poly.pdbx_seq_one_letter_code
_entity_poly.pdbx_strand_id
1 'polypeptide(L)'
;MSDPDDLPGLAHFREHMLFLGTVKYPHENGYTNYLSQSGGSSNASTYPLMTKYHFLVAPDKLEGALDRFTQFFIAPLFTPSATERESNAVNSEHEKNLSNNVWRIKQIQRHLAKCGHAYKKFGSGNKITLYDIPKSKNIDVRKELLSFHKKWYSANIMSLIDLS
;
A
#
# COMPACT_ATOMS: atom_id res chain seq x y z
N MET A 1 10.71 4.74 2.57
CA MET A 1 11.89 4.89 3.47
C MET A 1 11.49 5.05 4.93
N SER A 2 10.22 5.36 5.21
CA SER A 2 9.69 5.52 6.57
C SER A 2 9.18 4.22 7.20
N ASP A 3 9.34 3.07 6.53
CA ASP A 3 8.94 1.75 7.05
C ASP A 3 9.59 1.49 8.41
N PRO A 4 8.89 0.93 9.40
CA PRO A 4 9.50 0.45 10.63
C PRO A 4 10.60 -0.58 10.34
N ASP A 5 11.63 -0.64 11.18
CA ASP A 5 12.75 -1.58 10.97
C ASP A 5 12.32 -3.04 11.12
N ASP A 6 11.32 -3.31 11.97
CA ASP A 6 10.71 -4.64 12.13
C ASP A 6 9.71 -5.00 11.03
N LEU A 7 9.30 -4.04 10.18
CA LEU A 7 8.32 -4.25 9.10
C LEU A 7 8.78 -3.67 7.75
N PRO A 8 9.89 -4.15 7.16
CA PRO A 8 10.29 -3.75 5.82
C PRO A 8 9.18 -4.01 4.79
N GLY A 9 8.79 -2.96 4.06
CA GLY A 9 7.70 -2.99 3.07
C GLY A 9 6.34 -2.57 3.61
N LEU A 10 6.23 -2.11 4.86
CA LEU A 10 4.93 -1.71 5.43
C LEU A 10 4.20 -0.62 4.63
N ALA A 11 4.92 0.38 4.09
CA ALA A 11 4.29 1.41 3.26
C ALA A 11 3.68 0.81 1.98
N HIS A 12 4.39 -0.11 1.33
CA HIS A 12 3.92 -0.81 0.15
C HIS A 12 2.72 -1.73 0.48
N PHE A 13 2.82 -2.48 1.57
CA PHE A 13 1.72 -3.32 2.01
C PHE A 13 0.46 -2.52 2.35
N ARG A 14 0.63 -1.37 3.00
CA ARG A 14 -0.48 -0.45 3.28
C ARG A 14 -1.13 0.07 2.00
N GLU A 15 -0.35 0.30 0.95
CA GLU A 15 -0.88 0.69 -0.36
C GLU A 15 -1.91 -0.30 -0.88
N HIS A 16 -1.56 -1.59 -0.91
CA HIS A 16 -2.48 -2.67 -1.26
C HIS A 16 -3.72 -2.68 -0.37
N MET A 17 -3.50 -2.60 0.94
CA MET A 17 -4.56 -2.71 1.94
C MET A 17 -5.61 -1.58 1.86
N LEU A 18 -5.28 -0.40 1.30
CA LEU A 18 -6.27 0.68 1.14
C LEU A 18 -7.39 0.32 0.15
N PHE A 19 -7.14 -0.57 -0.81
CA PHE A 19 -8.15 -0.99 -1.77
C PHE A 19 -9.18 -1.94 -1.18
N LEU A 20 -8.93 -2.50 0.01
CA LEU A 20 -9.69 -3.62 0.60
C LEU A 20 -10.75 -3.16 1.61
N GLY A 21 -11.33 -1.99 1.39
CA GLY A 21 -12.49 -1.51 2.14
C GLY A 21 -12.19 -0.47 3.21
N THR A 22 -13.21 0.33 3.47
CA THR A 22 -13.21 1.49 4.38
C THR A 22 -14.46 1.47 5.25
N VAL A 23 -14.52 2.29 6.30
CA VAL A 23 -15.70 2.33 7.19
C VAL A 23 -16.98 2.65 6.42
N LYS A 24 -16.94 3.63 5.50
CA LYS A 24 -18.11 4.01 4.68
C LYS A 24 -18.40 3.00 3.55
N TYR A 25 -17.38 2.33 3.04
CA TYR A 25 -17.51 1.30 1.99
C TYR A 25 -16.78 0.01 2.41
N PRO A 26 -17.42 -0.84 3.23
CA PRO A 26 -16.74 -1.95 3.91
C PRO A 26 -16.49 -3.18 3.03
N HIS A 27 -17.14 -3.27 1.87
CA HIS A 27 -16.94 -4.39 0.96
C HIS A 27 -15.55 -4.31 0.32
N GLU A 28 -14.74 -5.36 0.48
CA GLU A 28 -13.33 -5.38 0.04
C GLU A 28 -13.17 -5.02 -1.44
N ASN A 29 -14.06 -5.49 -2.32
CA ASN A 29 -14.02 -5.19 -3.75
C ASN A 29 -14.91 -4.00 -4.16
N GLY A 30 -15.48 -3.26 -3.20
CA GLY A 30 -16.49 -2.24 -3.47
C GLY A 30 -15.99 -1.09 -4.34
N TYR A 31 -14.74 -0.67 -4.14
CA TYR A 31 -14.11 0.38 -4.96
C TYR A 31 -13.81 -0.11 -6.38
N THR A 32 -13.12 -1.25 -6.49
CA THR A 32 -12.77 -1.86 -7.79
C THR A 32 -14.01 -2.17 -8.63
N ASN A 33 -15.08 -2.71 -8.02
CA ASN A 33 -16.33 -3.00 -8.70
C ASN A 33 -17.05 -1.73 -9.17
N TYR A 34 -17.02 -0.65 -8.37
CA TYR A 34 -17.60 0.62 -8.79
C TYR A 34 -16.90 1.16 -10.03
N LEU A 35 -15.56 1.16 -10.03
CA LEU A 35 -14.79 1.64 -11.17
C LEU A 35 -15.03 0.79 -12.42
N SER A 36 -14.98 -0.53 -12.32
CA SER A 36 -15.18 -1.41 -13.48
C SER A 36 -16.56 -1.27 -14.10
N GLN A 37 -17.60 -1.06 -13.30
CA GLN A 37 -18.97 -0.79 -13.75
C GLN A 37 -19.16 0.64 -14.29
N SER A 38 -18.23 1.54 -14.00
CA SER A 38 -18.27 2.96 -14.37
C SER A 38 -17.26 3.31 -15.47
N GLY A 39 -16.81 2.33 -16.26
CA GLY A 39 -15.85 2.53 -17.34
C GLY A 39 -14.45 2.95 -16.87
N GLY A 40 -14.11 2.61 -15.63
CA GLY A 40 -12.94 3.08 -14.92
C GLY A 40 -11.96 1.97 -14.51
N SER A 41 -10.81 2.40 -14.01
CA SER A 41 -9.78 1.54 -13.44
C SER A 41 -8.93 2.33 -12.44
N SER A 42 -8.15 1.64 -11.61
CA SER A 42 -7.28 2.30 -10.63
C SER A 42 -5.97 1.55 -10.48
N ASN A 43 -4.93 2.25 -10.03
CA ASN A 43 -3.69 1.64 -9.62
C ASN A 43 -2.98 2.51 -8.58
N ALA A 44 -1.94 1.98 -7.96
CA ALA A 44 -1.09 2.71 -7.05
C ALA A 44 0.38 2.25 -7.18
N SER A 45 1.27 3.03 -6.57
CA SER A 45 2.70 2.69 -6.53
C SER A 45 3.39 3.35 -5.33
N THR A 46 4.20 2.57 -4.63
CA THR A 46 5.01 3.03 -3.49
C THR A 46 6.46 3.26 -3.91
N TYR A 47 6.90 4.50 -3.75
CA TYR A 47 8.25 4.97 -4.01
C TYR A 47 9.00 5.22 -2.69
N PRO A 48 10.32 5.50 -2.72
CA PRO A 48 11.08 5.73 -1.50
C PRO A 48 10.52 6.84 -0.59
N LEU A 49 9.94 7.90 -1.19
CA LEU A 49 9.51 9.12 -0.50
C LEU A 49 8.03 9.48 -0.72
N MET A 50 7.28 8.70 -1.49
CA MET A 50 5.86 8.96 -1.76
C MET A 50 5.11 7.68 -2.07
N THR A 51 3.80 7.68 -1.86
CA THR A 51 2.89 6.67 -2.40
C THR A 51 1.86 7.38 -3.28
N LYS A 52 1.72 6.95 -4.54
CA LYS A 52 0.83 7.55 -5.50
C LYS A 52 -0.37 6.65 -5.72
N TYR A 53 -1.58 7.20 -5.59
CA TYR A 53 -2.83 6.53 -5.97
C TYR A 53 -3.49 7.31 -7.10
N HIS A 54 -4.12 6.60 -8.02
CA HIS A 54 -4.84 7.23 -9.14
C HIS A 54 -5.95 6.32 -9.65
N PHE A 55 -6.97 6.93 -10.25
CA PHE A 55 -8.04 6.23 -10.94
C PHE A 55 -8.50 7.01 -12.17
N LEU A 56 -9.17 6.31 -13.06
CA LEU A 56 -9.91 6.83 -14.20
C LEU A 56 -11.36 6.36 -14.06
N VAL A 57 -12.32 7.17 -14.50
CA VAL A 57 -13.74 6.84 -14.48
C VAL A 57 -14.48 7.68 -15.53
N ALA A 58 -15.68 7.26 -15.94
CA ALA A 58 -16.56 8.09 -16.77
C ALA A 58 -16.89 9.44 -16.07
N PRO A 59 -16.97 10.57 -16.81
CA PRO A 59 -17.16 11.89 -16.19
C PRO A 59 -18.39 12.01 -15.28
N ASP A 60 -19.51 11.41 -15.67
CA ASP A 60 -20.77 11.39 -14.91
C ASP A 60 -20.74 10.50 -13.65
N LYS A 61 -19.63 9.79 -13.43
CA LYS A 61 -19.41 8.86 -12.31
C LYS A 61 -18.31 9.34 -11.36
N LEU A 62 -17.70 10.49 -11.62
CA LEU A 62 -16.59 11.07 -10.86
C LEU A 62 -16.92 11.23 -9.38
N GLU A 63 -18.07 11.81 -9.03
CA GLU A 63 -18.46 12.06 -7.65
C GLU A 63 -18.45 10.77 -6.80
N GLY A 64 -19.07 9.70 -7.31
CA GLY A 64 -19.11 8.42 -6.59
C GLY A 64 -17.77 7.69 -6.54
N ALA A 65 -16.88 7.88 -7.53
CA ALA A 65 -15.52 7.36 -7.50
C ALA A 65 -14.67 8.10 -6.47
N LEU A 66 -14.72 9.44 -6.51
CA LEU A 66 -13.97 10.32 -5.64
C LEU A 66 -14.40 10.15 -4.17
N ASP A 67 -15.70 10.03 -3.89
CA ASP A 67 -16.20 9.77 -2.54
C ASP A 67 -15.59 8.47 -1.97
N ARG A 68 -15.60 7.37 -2.75
CA ARG A 68 -14.98 6.10 -2.34
C ARG A 68 -13.46 6.22 -2.17
N PHE A 69 -12.80 6.89 -3.10
CA PHE A 69 -11.36 7.10 -3.10
C PHE A 69 -10.90 7.90 -1.86
N THR A 70 -11.63 8.96 -1.50
CA THR A 70 -11.28 9.79 -0.34
C THR A 70 -11.29 9.01 0.97
N GLN A 71 -12.13 7.96 1.08
CA GLN A 71 -12.20 7.14 2.28
C GLN A 71 -10.91 6.36 2.57
N PHE A 72 -10.05 6.13 1.59
CA PHE A 72 -8.72 5.53 1.78
C PHE A 72 -7.88 6.35 2.75
N PHE A 73 -8.04 7.67 2.71
CA PHE A 73 -7.28 8.64 3.49
C PHE A 73 -7.96 9.01 4.81
N ILE A 74 -9.23 8.62 5.00
CA ILE A 74 -10.04 8.94 6.19
C ILE A 74 -10.10 7.77 7.17
N ALA A 75 -10.62 6.62 6.73
CA ALA A 75 -10.93 5.50 7.63
C ALA A 75 -10.90 4.12 6.93
N PRO A 76 -9.71 3.62 6.54
CA PRO A 76 -9.58 2.26 6.04
C PRO A 76 -9.71 1.22 7.16
N LEU A 77 -10.21 0.03 6.81
CA LEU A 77 -10.52 -1.01 7.80
C LEU A 77 -9.30 -1.83 8.22
N PHE A 78 -8.43 -2.13 7.25
CA PHE A 78 -7.30 -3.05 7.39
C PHE A 78 -7.72 -4.34 8.10
N THR A 79 -8.74 -5.04 7.59
CA THR A 79 -9.29 -6.21 8.28
C THR A 79 -8.20 -7.28 8.50
N PRO A 80 -8.23 -8.02 9.62
CA PRO A 80 -7.25 -9.09 9.88
C PRO A 80 -7.23 -10.15 8.77
N SER A 81 -8.41 -10.53 8.25
CA SER A 81 -8.55 -11.50 7.16
C SER A 81 -7.89 -11.02 5.86
N ALA A 82 -8.06 -9.74 5.51
CA ALA A 82 -7.39 -9.16 4.35
C ALA A 82 -5.88 -9.09 4.54
N THR A 83 -5.42 -8.78 5.76
CA THR A 83 -3.99 -8.61 6.06
C THR A 83 -3.20 -9.90 5.79
N GLU A 84 -3.68 -11.05 6.25
CA GLU A 84 -3.03 -12.33 5.96
C GLU A 84 -3.04 -12.64 4.46
N ARG A 85 -4.21 -12.50 3.82
CA ARG A 85 -4.38 -12.85 2.40
C ARG A 85 -3.52 -11.96 1.51
N GLU A 86 -3.53 -10.65 1.75
CA GLU A 86 -2.81 -9.65 0.96
C GLU A 86 -1.29 -9.73 1.16
N SER A 87 -0.81 -10.26 2.30
CA SER A 87 0.63 -10.54 2.48
C SER A 87 1.16 -11.55 1.45
N ASN A 88 0.32 -12.50 1.00
CA ASN A 88 0.68 -13.43 -0.07
C ASN A 88 0.72 -12.72 -1.44
N ALA A 89 -0.16 -11.74 -1.69
CA ALA A 89 -0.15 -10.98 -2.93
C ALA A 89 1.15 -10.15 -3.07
N VAL A 90 1.56 -9.46 -2.01
CA VAL A 90 2.85 -8.74 -1.96
C VAL A 90 4.03 -9.71 -2.13
N ASN A 91 3.94 -10.92 -1.55
CA ASN A 91 4.96 -11.95 -1.74
C ASN A 91 5.07 -12.38 -3.21
N SER A 92 3.96 -12.64 -3.88
CA SER A 92 3.96 -13.00 -5.31
C SER A 92 4.51 -11.88 -6.19
N GLU A 93 4.25 -10.62 -5.86
CA GLU A 93 4.88 -9.49 -6.56
C GLU A 93 6.39 -9.48 -6.34
N HIS A 94 6.84 -9.69 -5.11
CA HIS A 94 8.28 -9.78 -4.82
C HIS A 94 8.95 -10.94 -5.58
N GLU A 95 8.34 -12.13 -5.59
CA GLU A 95 8.82 -13.30 -6.31
C GLU A 95 8.94 -13.03 -7.81
N LYS A 96 7.93 -12.40 -8.41
CA LYS A 96 7.97 -11.96 -9.81
C LYS A 96 9.16 -11.02 -10.07
N ASN A 97 9.52 -10.18 -9.12
CA ASN A 97 10.61 -9.22 -9.25
C ASN A 97 12.00 -9.85 -9.09
N LEU A 98 12.14 -11.08 -8.55
CA LEU A 98 13.44 -11.74 -8.32
C LEU A 98 14.23 -12.01 -9.61
N SER A 99 13.53 -12.26 -10.72
CA SER A 99 14.12 -12.49 -12.05
C SER A 99 14.32 -11.20 -12.85
N ASN A 100 13.84 -10.06 -12.37
CA ASN A 100 13.92 -8.79 -13.08
C ASN A 100 15.21 -8.04 -12.73
N ASN A 101 16.08 -7.82 -13.72
CA ASN A 101 17.37 -7.16 -13.52
C ASN A 101 17.27 -5.74 -12.96
N VAL A 102 16.24 -4.97 -13.31
CA VAL A 102 16.04 -3.61 -12.77
C VAL A 102 15.83 -3.67 -11.26
N TRP A 103 14.99 -4.60 -10.79
CA TRP A 103 14.72 -4.79 -9.37
C TRP A 103 15.94 -5.33 -8.61
N ARG A 104 16.67 -6.28 -9.22
CA ARG A 104 17.91 -6.83 -8.64
C ARG A 104 18.96 -5.74 -8.44
N ILE A 105 19.23 -4.94 -9.48
CA ILE A 105 20.19 -3.82 -9.41
C ILE A 105 19.76 -2.80 -8.36
N LYS A 106 18.48 -2.42 -8.33
CA LYS A 106 17.93 -1.49 -7.33
C LYS A 106 18.13 -2.00 -5.91
N GLN A 107 17.92 -3.29 -5.65
CA GLN A 107 18.11 -3.86 -4.32
C GLN A 107 19.60 -3.98 -3.94
N ILE A 108 20.50 -4.28 -4.89
CA ILE A 108 21.96 -4.24 -4.67
C ILE A 108 22.40 -2.82 -4.30
N GLN A 109 21.97 -1.80 -5.04
CA GLN A 109 22.28 -0.40 -4.73
C GLN A 109 21.81 0.01 -3.34
N ARG A 110 20.63 -0.44 -2.92
CA ARG A 110 20.13 -0.24 -1.55
C ARG A 110 21.02 -0.93 -0.52
N HIS A 111 21.37 -2.19 -0.76
CA HIS A 111 22.20 -2.96 0.16
C HIS A 111 23.59 -2.34 0.36
N LEU A 112 24.18 -1.78 -0.70
CA LEU A 112 25.47 -1.08 -0.67
C LEU A 112 25.41 0.31 -0.02
N ALA A 113 24.23 0.82 0.30
CA ALA A 113 24.11 2.10 1.01
C ALA A 113 24.70 2.03 2.43
N LYS A 114 25.04 3.21 2.96
CA LYS A 114 25.59 3.38 4.32
C LYS A 114 24.75 2.63 5.35
N CYS A 115 25.41 1.88 6.24
CA CYS A 115 24.74 1.20 7.34
C CYS A 115 23.95 2.21 8.20
N GLY A 116 22.73 1.84 8.61
CA GLY A 116 21.82 2.72 9.34
C GLY A 116 21.05 3.74 8.47
N HIS A 117 21.39 3.89 7.17
CA HIS A 117 20.65 4.80 6.31
C HIS A 117 19.32 4.18 5.83
N ALA A 118 18.23 4.95 5.85
CA ALA A 118 16.88 4.48 5.51
C ALA A 118 16.74 3.93 4.07
N TYR A 119 17.64 4.31 3.16
CA TYR A 119 17.69 3.76 1.80
C TYR A 119 18.03 2.27 1.76
N LYS A 120 18.75 1.76 2.77
CA LYS A 120 19.14 0.35 2.85
C LYS A 120 17.95 -0.60 3.07
N LYS A 121 16.81 -0.08 3.50
CA LYS A 121 15.59 -0.86 3.79
C LYS A 121 15.07 -1.56 2.53
N PHE A 122 14.58 -2.78 2.73
CA PHE A 122 13.86 -3.55 1.72
C PHE A 122 12.43 -3.02 1.60
N GLY A 123 12.16 -2.30 0.51
CA GLY A 123 10.91 -1.54 0.35
C GLY A 123 9.74 -2.30 -0.25
N SER A 124 9.98 -3.42 -0.94
CA SER A 124 8.88 -4.22 -1.51
C SER A 124 8.11 -4.96 -0.42
N GLY A 125 8.82 -5.44 0.61
CA GLY A 125 8.26 -6.40 1.55
C GLY A 125 8.02 -7.75 0.90
N ASN A 126 7.72 -8.75 1.74
CA ASN A 126 7.29 -10.09 1.33
C ASN A 126 6.59 -10.75 2.53
N LYS A 127 6.15 -12.00 2.37
CA LYS A 127 5.46 -12.73 3.45
C LYS A 127 6.32 -12.86 4.72
N ILE A 128 7.63 -13.03 4.55
CA ILE A 128 8.57 -13.15 5.68
C ILE A 128 8.57 -11.85 6.51
N THR A 129 8.69 -10.69 5.87
CA THR A 129 8.81 -9.40 6.57
C THR A 129 7.47 -8.84 7.04
N LEU A 130 6.36 -9.24 6.43
CA LEU A 130 5.03 -8.68 6.70
C LEU A 130 4.10 -9.63 7.45
N TYR A 131 4.45 -10.91 7.59
CA TYR A 131 3.61 -11.89 8.28
C TYR A 131 4.42 -12.85 9.16
N ASP A 132 5.37 -13.61 8.63
CA ASP A 132 6.02 -14.70 9.39
C ASP A 132 6.88 -14.18 10.56
N ILE A 133 7.80 -13.24 10.31
CA ILE A 133 8.63 -12.62 11.36
C ILE A 133 7.75 -11.84 12.36
N PRO A 134 6.83 -10.96 11.92
CA PRO A 134 5.93 -10.26 12.84
C PRO A 134 5.13 -11.20 13.73
N LYS A 135 4.56 -12.27 13.17
CA LYS A 135 3.82 -13.30 13.91
C LYS A 135 4.71 -13.99 14.95
N SER A 136 5.95 -14.35 14.59
CA SER A 136 6.90 -14.95 15.53
C SER A 136 7.31 -14.03 16.69
N LYS A 137 7.25 -12.71 16.47
CA LYS A 137 7.54 -11.66 17.48
C LYS A 137 6.30 -11.12 18.19
N ASN A 138 5.11 -11.69 17.92
CA ASN A 138 3.83 -11.20 18.43
C ASN A 138 3.55 -9.71 18.09
N ILE A 139 3.98 -9.27 16.91
CA ILE A 139 3.73 -7.93 16.37
C ILE A 139 2.37 -7.94 15.66
N ASP A 140 1.46 -7.07 16.10
CA ASP A 140 0.18 -6.85 15.43
C ASP A 140 0.36 -5.94 14.20
N VAL A 141 0.53 -6.57 13.03
CA VAL A 141 0.75 -5.87 11.76
C VAL A 141 -0.41 -4.93 11.41
N ARG A 142 -1.65 -5.28 11.77
CA ARG A 142 -2.82 -4.42 11.53
C ARG A 142 -2.72 -3.15 12.37
N LYS A 143 -2.34 -3.27 13.65
CA LYS A 143 -2.11 -2.11 14.51
C LYS A 143 -0.99 -1.21 13.97
N GLU A 144 0.06 -1.81 13.41
CA GLU A 144 1.15 -1.07 12.76
C GLU A 144 0.69 -0.37 11.47
N LEU A 145 -0.15 -1.00 10.65
CA LEU A 145 -0.78 -0.35 9.48
C LEU A 145 -1.61 0.88 9.89
N LEU A 146 -2.43 0.75 10.94
CA LEU A 146 -3.24 1.85 11.48
C LEU A 146 -2.35 2.97 12.05
N SER A 147 -1.30 2.61 12.77
CA SER A 147 -0.35 3.57 13.35
C SER A 147 0.44 4.31 12.27
N PHE A 148 0.87 3.60 11.22
CA PHE A 148 1.53 4.18 10.07
C PHE A 148 0.61 5.13 9.29
N HIS A 149 -0.66 4.72 9.08
CA HIS A 149 -1.70 5.56 8.48
C HIS A 149 -1.85 6.87 9.23
N LYS A 150 -2.14 6.79 10.54
CA LYS A 150 -2.34 7.96 11.40
C LYS A 150 -1.13 8.90 11.41
N LYS A 151 0.09 8.36 11.32
CA LYS A 151 1.33 9.16 11.36
C LYS A 151 1.64 9.85 10.03
N TRP A 152 1.49 9.16 8.91
CA TRP A 152 2.02 9.61 7.61
C TRP A 152 0.96 9.99 6.59
N TYR A 153 -0.32 9.66 6.79
CA TYR A 153 -1.39 10.08 5.89
C TYR A 153 -2.08 11.31 6.47
N SER A 154 -1.29 12.38 6.59
CA SER A 154 -1.73 13.70 7.03
C SER A 154 -1.94 14.63 5.83
N ALA A 155 -2.99 15.44 5.86
CA ALA A 155 -3.35 16.32 4.75
C ALA A 155 -2.24 17.32 4.36
N ASN A 156 -1.42 17.76 5.32
CA ASN A 156 -0.33 18.72 5.07
C ASN A 156 0.82 18.17 4.19
N ILE A 157 0.82 16.86 3.90
CA ILE A 157 1.80 16.18 3.04
C ILE A 157 1.13 15.44 1.87
N MET A 158 -0.12 15.81 1.55
CA MET A 158 -0.86 15.27 0.42
C MET A 158 -1.02 16.31 -0.68
N SER A 159 -1.11 15.82 -1.91
CA SER A 159 -1.50 16.62 -3.07
C SER A 159 -2.53 15.84 -3.86
N LEU A 160 -3.58 16.53 -4.29
CA LEU A 160 -4.64 15.99 -5.14
C LEU A 160 -4.63 16.75 -6.46
N ILE A 161 -4.77 16.02 -7.56
CA ILE A 161 -5.01 16.56 -8.89
C ILE A 161 -6.30 15.92 -9.37
N ASP A 162 -7.25 16.78 -9.75
CA ASP A 162 -8.50 16.36 -10.39
C ASP A 162 -8.51 16.89 -11.82
N LEU A 163 -8.94 16.04 -12.75
CA LEU A 163 -9.02 16.33 -14.19
C LEU A 163 -10.46 16.07 -14.62
N SER A 164 -11.32 17.05 -14.32
CA SER A 164 -12.76 17.06 -14.66
C SER A 164 -13.04 17.93 -15.88
#